data_AF-A0A969JAS3-F1
#
_entry.id   AF-A0A969JAS3-F1
#
_cell.length_a   1.000
_cell.length_b   1.000
_cell.length_c   1.000
_cell.angle_alpha   90.00
_cell.angle_beta   90.00
_cell.angle_gamma   90.00
#
_symmetry.space_group_name_H-M   'P 1'
#
loop_
_entity.id
_entity.type
_entity.pdbx_description
1 polymer ?
#
loop_
_entity_poly.entity_id
_entity_poly.type
_entity_poly.pdbx_seq_one_letter_code
_entity_poly.pdbx_strand_id
1 'polypeptide(L)' 'MTESIPPICTLISLVIPPNCKCEKVEPRTYQIVCSDFGTAMGVWERRFESLYPLLQTGDMLEVVGEDFQIKSYPKP' A
#
# COMPACT_ATOMS: atom_id res chain seq x y z
N MET A 1 -22.95 -6.49 -5.25
CA MET A 1 -22.37 -6.31 -3.90
C MET A 1 -21.39 -5.16 -4.01
N THR A 2 -21.72 -3.98 -3.47
CA THR A 2 -20.76 -2.87 -3.43
C THR A 2 -19.76 -3.19 -2.34
N GLU A 3 -18.57 -3.68 -2.70
CA GLU A 3 -17.48 -3.82 -1.75
C GLU A 3 -17.14 -2.41 -1.22
N SER A 4 -17.39 -2.21 0.07
CA SER A 4 -16.99 -0.99 0.75
C SER A 4 -15.46 -0.92 0.73
N ILE A 5 -14.91 0.18 0.22
CA ILE A 5 -13.46 0.43 0.29
C ILE A 5 -13.04 0.36 1.77
N PRO A 6 -12.04 -0.47 2.12
CA PRO A 6 -11.57 -0.58 3.49
C PRO A 6 -11.15 0.80 4.03
N PRO A 7 -11.51 1.16 5.28
CA PRO A 7 -11.15 2.45 5.86
C PRO A 7 -9.64 2.77 5.78
N ILE A 8 -8.79 1.76 6.00
CA ILE A 8 -7.33 1.90 5.88
C ILE A 8 -6.92 2.24 4.45
N CYS A 9 -7.51 1.62 3.42
CA CYS A 9 -7.19 1.99 2.04
C CYS A 9 -7.64 3.39 1.68
N THR A 10 -8.71 3.90 2.31
CA THR A 10 -9.10 5.31 2.16
C THR A 10 -8.01 6.23 2.71
N LEU A 11 -7.47 5.94 3.89
CA LEU A 11 -6.37 6.72 4.48
C LEU A 11 -5.08 6.62 3.65
N ILE A 12 -4.71 5.42 3.22
CA ILE A 12 -3.54 5.19 2.37
C ILE A 12 -3.68 5.97 1.06
N SER A 13 -4.88 6.03 0.47
CA SER A 13 -5.14 6.78 -0.77
C SER A 13 -4.88 8.28 -0.64
N LEU A 14 -4.86 8.84 0.58
CA LEU A 14 -4.54 10.25 0.82
C LEU A 14 -3.03 10.54 0.84
N VAL A 15 -2.19 9.52 0.98
CA VAL A 15 -0.73 9.66 1.16
C VAL A 15 0.10 8.99 0.06
N ILE A 16 -0.55 8.31 -0.89
CA ILE A 16 0.09 7.73 -2.08
C ILE A 16 -0.09 8.64 -3.30
N PRO A 17 0.76 8.50 -4.34
CA PRO A 17 0.59 9.19 -5.61
C PRO A 17 -0.77 8.89 -6.28
N PRO A 18 -1.33 9.84 -7.07
CA PRO A 18 -2.65 9.69 -7.69
C PRO A 18 -2.72 8.59 -8.77
N ASN A 19 -1.57 8.13 -9.28
CA ASN A 19 -1.46 6.99 -10.20
C ASN A 19 -1.31 5.64 -9.47
N CYS A 20 -1.43 5.62 -8.14
CA CYS A 20 -1.46 4.41 -7.34
C CYS A 20 -2.86 4.18 -6.74
N LYS A 21 -3.18 2.93 -6.44
CA LYS A 21 -4.42 2.52 -5.77
C LYS A 21 -4.10 1.60 -4.61
N CYS A 22 -4.85 1.71 -3.52
CA CYS A 22 -4.82 0.75 -2.42
C CYS A 22 -5.98 -0.22 -2.52
N GLU A 23 -5.67 -1.50 -2.40
CA GLU A 23 -6.63 -2.59 -2.34
C GLU A 23 -6.32 -3.48 -1.13
N LYS A 24 -7.36 -4.11 -0.57
CA LYS A 24 -7.18 -5.11 0.48
C LYS A 24 -7.35 -6.48 -0.15
N VAL A 25 -6.24 -7.18 -0.33
CA VAL A 25 -6.19 -8.47 -1.04
C VAL A 25 -6.34 -9.67 -0.10
N GLU A 26 -6.00 -9.50 1.19
CA GLU A 26 -6.18 -10.51 2.23
C GLU A 26 -6.59 -9.83 3.55
N PRO A 27 -7.05 -10.57 4.60
CA PRO A 27 -7.54 -9.98 5.85
C PRO A 27 -6.59 -8.98 6.51
N ARG A 28 -5.28 -9.13 6.31
CA ARG A 28 -4.22 -8.26 6.85
C ARG A 28 -3.23 -7.80 5.79
N THR A 29 -3.59 -7.85 4.50
CA THR A 29 -2.68 -7.45 3.42
C THR A 29 -3.28 -6.32 2.62
N TYR A 30 -2.55 -5.21 2.61
CA TYR A 30 -2.88 -4.01 1.84
C TYR A 30 -1.87 -3.91 0.68
N GLN A 31 -2.40 -3.99 -0.53
CA GLN A 31 -1.63 -3.90 -1.76
C GLN A 31 -1.76 -2.51 -2.36
N ILE A 32 -0.63 -1.88 -2.67
CA ILE A 32 -0.58 -0.64 -3.43
C ILE A 32 -0.13 -0.97 -4.84
N VAL A 33 -0.99 -0.71 -5.82
CA VAL A 33 -0.71 -0.94 -7.24
C VAL A 33 -0.46 0.41 -7.90
N CYS A 34 0.72 0.58 -8.50
CA CYS A 34 1.11 1.77 -9.25
C CYS A 34 1.34 1.42 -10.74
N SER A 35 1.25 2.42 -11.61
CA SER A 35 1.38 2.24 -13.07
C SER A 35 2.77 1.85 -13.56
N ASP A 36 3.82 2.20 -12.82
CA ASP A 36 5.20 2.11 -13.29
C ASP A 36 6.16 1.81 -12.12
N PHE A 37 7.34 1.28 -12.48
CA PHE A 37 8.41 0.93 -11.55
C PHE A 37 8.83 2.10 -10.66
N GLY A 38 9.03 3.29 -11.24
CA GLY A 38 9.58 4.45 -10.53
C GLY A 38 8.65 4.93 -9.42
N THR A 39 7.36 5.01 -9.71
CA THR A 39 6.33 5.34 -8.72
C THR A 39 6.26 4.27 -7.63
N ALA A 40 6.23 2.98 -8.00
CA ALA A 40 6.17 1.88 -7.04
C ALA A 40 7.39 1.87 -6.09
N MET A 41 8.60 2.09 -6.63
CA MET A 41 9.81 2.22 -5.83
C MET A 41 9.74 3.44 -4.89
N GLY A 42 9.27 4.59 -5.36
CA GLY A 42 9.13 5.79 -4.52
C GLY A 42 8.13 5.61 -3.37
N VAL A 43 7.02 4.92 -3.62
CA VAL A 43 6.06 4.51 -2.57
C VAL A 43 6.76 3.58 -1.57
N TRP A 44 7.51 2.60 -2.06
CA TRP A 44 8.23 1.67 -1.22
C TRP A 44 9.25 2.38 -0.33
N GLU A 45 10.08 3.27 -0.87
CA GLU A 45 11.10 3.99 -0.10
C GLU A 45 10.50 4.84 1.03
N ARG A 46 9.35 5.48 0.80
CA ARG A 46 8.69 6.36 1.77
C ARG A 46 7.79 5.65 2.79
N ARG A 47 7.59 4.34 2.65
CA ARG A 47 6.62 3.56 3.44
C ARG A 47 6.77 3.73 4.95
N PHE A 48 7.98 3.90 5.45
CA PHE A 48 8.24 4.06 6.89
C PHE A 48 7.61 5.33 7.46
N GLU A 49 7.58 6.41 6.68
CA GLU A 49 7.09 7.71 7.10
C GLU A 49 5.59 7.87 6.81
N SER A 50 5.12 7.37 5.67
CA SER A 50 3.75 7.63 5.19
C SER A 50 2.78 6.48 5.38
N LEU A 51 3.23 5.23 5.32
CA LEU A 51 2.34 4.06 5.27
C LEU A 51 2.32 3.27 6.58
N TYR A 52 3.48 3.03 7.18
CA TYR A 52 3.58 2.25 8.41
C TYR A 52 2.80 2.84 9.58
N PRO A 53 2.72 4.18 9.77
CA PRO A 53 1.88 4.76 10.81
C PRO A 53 0.38 4.46 10.66
N LEU A 54 -0.06 4.06 9.47
CA LEU A 54 -1.46 3.72 9.18
C LEU A 54 -1.75 2.22 9.37
N LEU A 55 -0.72 1.39 9.56
CA LEU A 55 -0.82 -0.06 9.64
C LEU A 55 -0.62 -0.54 11.08
N GLN A 56 -1.25 -1.67 11.41
CA GLN A 56 -1.11 -2.30 12.72
C GLN A 56 -0.08 -3.43 12.69
N THR A 57 0.40 -3.81 13.88
CA THR A 57 1.22 -5.02 14.03
C THR A 57 0.50 -6.24 13.44
N GLY A 58 1.20 -6.94 12.54
CA GLY A 58 0.68 -8.10 11.83
C GLY A 58 -0.01 -7.78 10.50
N ASP A 59 -0.19 -6.50 10.17
CA ASP A 59 -0.54 -6.11 8.80
C ASP A 59 0.66 -6.29 7.87
N MET A 60 0.41 -6.52 6.59
CA MET A 60 1.40 -6.65 5.53
C MET A 60 1.13 -5.60 4.47
N LEU A 61 2.16 -4.85 4.12
CA LEU A 61 2.16 -3.95 2.97
C LEU A 61 2.77 -4.67 1.78
N GLU A 62 2.08 -4.64 0.66
CA GLU A 62 2.61 -5.04 -0.64
C GLU A 62 2.58 -3.85 -1.59
N VAL A 63 3.64 -3.66 -2.38
CA VAL A 63 3.72 -2.62 -3.40
C VAL A 63 4.05 -3.28 -4.73
N VAL A 64 3.23 -2.98 -5.74
CA VAL A 64 3.30 -3.57 -7.09
C VAL A 64 3.40 -2.44 -8.12
N GLY A 65 4.29 -2.61 -9.09
CA GLY A 65 4.42 -1.76 -10.28
C GLY A 65 4.90 -2.60 -11.46
N GLU A 66 5.23 -1.94 -12.58
CA GLU A 66 5.82 -2.60 -13.74
C GLU A 66 7.13 -3.32 -13.36
N ASP A 67 7.17 -4.64 -13.55
CA ASP A 67 8.27 -5.54 -13.18
C ASP A 67 8.78 -5.38 -11.72
N PHE A 68 7.93 -4.86 -10.83
CA PHE A 68 8.25 -4.61 -9.43
C PHE A 68 7.18 -5.17 -8.52
N GLN A 69 7.58 -6.03 -7.58
CA GLN A 69 6.70 -6.53 -6.54
C GLN A 69 7.51 -6.77 -5.27
N ILE A 70 7.11 -6.11 -4.18
CA ILE A 70 7.76 -6.27 -2.89
C ILE A 70 6.76 -6.17 -1.75
N LYS A 71 7.03 -6.88 -0.66
CA LYS A 71 6.17 -6.89 0.53
C LYS A 71 6.97 -6.86 1.82
N SER A 72 6.40 -6.25 2.85
CA SER A 72 6.93 -6.31 4.21
C SER A 72 5.86 -6.04 5.24
N TYR A 73 6.10 -6.57 6.44
CA TYR A 73 5.41 -6.13 7.64
C TYR A 73 5.93 -4.73 8.06
N PRO A 74 5.06 -3.87 8.63
CA PRO A 74 5.50 -2.68 9.34
C PRO A 74 6.59 -3.05 10.34
N LYS A 75 7.69 -2.30 10.33
CA LYS A 75 8.72 -2.45 11.35
C LYS A 75 8.31 -1.63 12.59
N PRO A 76 8.59 -2.13 13.80
CA PRO A 76 8.42 -1.35 15.02
C PRO A 76 9.28 -0.08 15.00
#